data_AF-A0A815B3Q1-F1
#
_entry.id   AF-A0A815B3Q1-F1
#
_cell.length_a   1.000
_cell.length_b   1.000
_cell.length_c   1.000
_cell.angle_alpha   90.00
_cell.angle_beta   90.00
_cell.angle_gamma   90.00
#
_symmetry.space_group_name_H-M   'P 1'
#
loop_
_entity.id
_entity.type
_entity.pdbx_description
1 polymer ?
#
loop_
_entity_poly.entity_id
_entity_poly.type
_entity_poly.pdbx_seq_one_letter_code
_entity_poly.pdbx_strand_id
1 'polypeptide(L)'
;MAASTNKSSAVKDDFKNEFRLFDANNDGFIDKDELKLVLKKLLPKFKLPDDEIKRMISNVDRNNDGKIDYHEFMESIYPQLSTMQ
;
A
#
# COMPACT_ATOMS: atom_id res chain seq x y z
N MET A 1 12.24 -32.06 12.55
CA MET A 1 12.53 -31.77 11.12
C MET A 1 11.25 -32.09 10.35
N ALA A 2 10.55 -31.23 9.63
CA ALA A 2 10.79 -29.85 9.18
C ALA A 2 9.48 -29.04 9.28
N ALA A 3 9.63 -27.71 9.30
CA ALA A 3 8.60 -26.70 9.40
C ALA A 3 7.87 -26.42 8.07
N SER A 4 6.81 -25.59 8.15
CA SER A 4 6.23 -24.79 7.06
C SER A 4 5.32 -25.57 6.08
N THR A 5 4.14 -25.15 5.65
CA THR A 5 3.51 -23.82 5.49
C THR A 5 2.09 -24.09 4.99
N ASN A 6 1.05 -23.77 5.75
CA ASN A 6 -0.33 -23.81 5.23
C ASN A 6 -1.10 -22.57 5.67
N LYS A 7 -0.82 -21.44 5.01
CA LYS A 7 -1.53 -20.16 5.18
C LYS A 7 -1.58 -19.39 3.85
N SER A 8 -1.79 -20.08 2.73
CA SER A 8 -1.55 -19.52 1.38
C SER A 8 -2.79 -19.04 0.60
N SER A 9 -4.01 -19.18 1.12
CA SER A 9 -5.22 -18.70 0.42
C SER A 9 -5.86 -17.47 1.09
N ALA A 10 -6.17 -17.53 2.38
CA ALA A 10 -6.90 -16.42 3.04
C ALA A 10 -6.09 -15.10 3.11
N VAL A 11 -4.78 -15.17 3.36
CA VAL A 11 -3.87 -14.00 3.41
C VAL A 11 -3.62 -13.42 2.00
N LYS A 12 -4.05 -14.08 0.92
CA LYS A 12 -4.02 -13.44 -0.40
C LYS A 12 -5.28 -12.63 -0.67
N ASP A 13 -6.42 -13.06 -0.15
CA ASP A 13 -7.71 -12.46 -0.48
C ASP A 13 -7.97 -11.14 0.27
N ASP A 14 -7.67 -11.08 1.57
CA ASP A 14 -7.84 -9.83 2.35
C ASP A 14 -6.97 -8.70 1.83
N PHE A 15 -5.71 -9.03 1.53
CA PHE A 15 -4.73 -8.08 1.08
C PHE A 15 -4.93 -7.64 -0.37
N LYS A 16 -5.53 -8.50 -1.20
CA LYS A 16 -5.94 -8.14 -2.56
C LYS A 16 -7.13 -7.19 -2.56
N ASN A 17 -8.02 -7.28 -1.55
CA ASN A 17 -9.09 -6.32 -1.36
C ASN A 17 -8.56 -4.97 -0.87
N GLU A 18 -7.61 -4.98 0.07
CA GLU A 18 -6.92 -3.76 0.50
C GLU A 18 -6.20 -3.12 -0.68
N PHE A 19 -5.40 -3.88 -1.43
CA PHE A 19 -4.65 -3.36 -2.57
C PHE A 19 -5.59 -2.80 -3.66
N ARG A 20 -6.72 -3.44 -3.93
CA ARG A 20 -7.76 -2.92 -4.84
C ARG A 20 -8.44 -1.63 -4.38
N LEU A 21 -8.41 -1.32 -3.08
CA LEU A 21 -8.86 -0.02 -2.62
C LEU A 21 -7.90 1.08 -3.05
N PHE A 22 -6.60 0.75 -3.20
CA PHE A 22 -5.55 1.66 -3.65
C PHE A 22 -5.38 1.69 -5.17
N ASP A 23 -5.24 0.52 -5.78
CA ASP A 23 -5.07 0.29 -7.23
C ASP A 23 -6.41 0.45 -7.97
N ALA A 24 -6.67 1.68 -8.45
CA ALA A 24 -7.91 2.03 -9.10
C ALA A 24 -7.94 1.52 -10.54
N ASN A 25 -6.79 1.48 -11.20
CA ASN A 25 -6.64 1.05 -12.59
C ASN A 25 -6.49 -0.48 -12.75
N ASN A 26 -6.29 -1.22 -11.65
CA ASN A 26 -6.01 -2.66 -11.58
C ASN A 26 -4.78 -3.10 -12.38
N ASP A 27 -3.74 -2.27 -12.46
CA ASP A 27 -2.48 -2.57 -13.13
C ASP A 27 -1.51 -3.38 -12.23
N GLY A 28 -1.86 -3.57 -10.95
CA GLY A 28 -1.06 -4.29 -9.97
C GLY A 28 0.01 -3.44 -9.28
N PHE A 29 0.02 -2.13 -9.54
CA PHE A 29 0.88 -1.13 -8.94
C PHE A 29 0.01 0.00 -8.39
N ILE A 30 0.56 0.77 -7.46
CA ILE A 30 -0.08 1.98 -6.96
C ILE A 30 0.78 3.16 -7.37
N ASP A 31 0.23 4.02 -8.23
CA ASP A 31 0.89 5.27 -8.55
C ASP A 31 0.62 6.36 -7.50
N LYS A 32 1.36 7.47 -7.59
CA LYS A 32 1.25 8.58 -6.63
C LYS A 32 -0.17 9.16 -6.56
N ASP A 33 -0.87 9.19 -7.69
CA ASP A 33 -2.16 9.84 -7.83
C ASP A 33 -3.24 8.93 -7.23
N GLU A 34 -3.12 7.62 -7.46
CA GLU A 34 -3.93 6.58 -6.82
C GLU A 34 -3.75 6.56 -5.30
N LEU A 35 -2.51 6.52 -4.81
CA LEU A 35 -2.22 6.58 -3.38
C LEU A 35 -2.82 7.84 -2.74
N LYS A 36 -2.63 9.01 -3.35
CA LYS A 36 -3.17 10.28 -2.87
C LYS A 36 -4.69 10.28 -2.81
N LEU A 37 -5.34 9.75 -3.83
CA LEU A 37 -6.79 9.72 -3.93
C LEU A 37 -7.40 8.82 -2.85
N VAL A 38 -6.74 7.70 -2.56
CA VAL A 38 -7.21 6.72 -1.60
C VAL A 38 -6.89 7.13 -0.17
N LEU A 39 -5.71 7.71 0.09
CA LEU A 39 -5.41 8.36 1.37
C LEU A 39 -6.41 9.47 1.69
N LYS A 40 -6.84 10.27 0.70
CA LYS A 40 -7.92 11.25 0.90
C LYS A 40 -9.26 10.60 1.26
N LYS A 41 -9.57 9.43 0.69
CA LYS A 41 -10.82 8.71 0.95
C LYS A 41 -10.82 8.02 2.31
N LEU A 42 -9.72 7.38 2.69
CA LEU A 42 -9.58 6.63 3.94
C LEU A 42 -9.29 7.54 5.13
N LEU A 43 -8.52 8.60 4.92
CA LEU A 43 -8.13 9.57 5.94
C LEU A 43 -8.65 10.98 5.59
N PRO A 44 -9.98 11.20 5.44
CA PRO A 44 -10.53 12.51 5.07
C PRO A 44 -10.25 13.58 6.15
N LYS A 45 -9.99 13.16 7.38
CA LYS A 45 -9.59 14.05 8.50
C LYS A 45 -8.09 14.35 8.51
N PHE A 46 -7.27 13.56 7.82
CA PHE A 46 -5.83 13.71 7.78
C PHE A 46 -5.43 14.26 6.40
N LYS A 47 -5.23 15.58 6.33
CA LYS A 47 -4.71 16.21 5.11
C LYS A 47 -3.21 15.97 5.04
N LEU A 48 -2.82 14.91 4.34
CA LEU A 48 -1.44 14.70 3.94
C LEU A 48 -1.10 15.70 2.82
N PRO A 49 -0.17 16.65 3.04
CA PRO A 49 0.29 17.53 1.99
C PRO A 49 1.06 16.73 0.92
N ASP A 50 1.10 17.25 -0.31
CA ASP A 50 1.80 16.64 -1.43
C ASP A 50 3.26 16.28 -1.12
N ASP A 51 3.95 17.08 -0.32
CA ASP A 51 5.30 16.80 0.17
C ASP A 51 5.38 15.54 1.04
N GLU A 52 4.39 15.30 1.90
CA GLU A 52 4.37 14.11 2.75
C GLU A 52 4.06 12.86 1.94
N ILE A 53 3.17 12.97 0.94
CA ILE A 53 2.87 11.88 0.01
C ILE A 53 4.12 11.55 -0.81
N LYS A 54 4.84 12.55 -1.32
CA LYS A 54 6.13 12.33 -1.98
C LYS A 54 7.14 11.64 -1.08
N ARG A 55 7.24 12.08 0.18
CA ARG A 55 8.14 11.44 1.17
C ARG A 55 7.73 10.00 1.46
N MET A 56 6.44 9.72 1.60
CA MET A 56 5.93 8.36 1.77
C MET A 56 6.31 7.50 0.57
N ILE A 57 6.02 7.96 -0.66
CA ILE A 57 6.37 7.23 -1.87
C ILE A 57 7.88 7.03 -1.95
N SER A 58 8.71 8.05 -1.83
CA SER A 58 10.17 7.89 -1.91
C SER A 58 10.77 7.03 -0.79
N ASN A 59 10.11 6.92 0.38
CA ASN A 59 10.56 6.01 1.43
C ASN A 59 10.12 4.55 1.20
N VAL A 60 9.06 4.35 0.42
CA VAL A 60 8.44 3.05 0.14
C VAL A 60 8.96 2.45 -1.17
N ASP A 61 9.15 3.30 -2.17
CA ASP A 61 9.69 3.04 -3.51
C ASP A 61 11.18 2.69 -3.40
N ARG A 62 11.47 1.42 -3.09
CA ARG A 62 12.84 0.92 -2.93
C ARG A 62 13.48 0.69 -4.28
N ASN A 63 12.68 0.30 -5.26
CA ASN A 63 13.13 0.01 -6.62
C ASN A 63 13.32 1.30 -7.46
N ASN A 64 12.85 2.46 -6.99
CA ASN A 64 12.86 3.78 -7.64
C ASN A 64 12.17 3.78 -9.02
N ASP A 65 11.11 2.99 -9.19
CA ASP A 65 10.31 2.94 -10.41
C ASP A 65 9.21 4.02 -10.43
N GLY A 66 9.04 4.76 -9.32
CA GLY A 66 8.05 5.81 -9.17
C GLY A 66 6.62 5.29 -8.94
N LYS A 67 6.48 3.99 -8.74
CA LYS A 67 5.26 3.28 -8.37
C LYS A 67 5.52 2.51 -7.08
N ILE A 68 4.45 1.97 -6.50
CA ILE A 68 4.55 1.09 -5.34
C ILE A 68 3.98 -0.25 -5.76
N ASP A 69 4.83 -1.27 -5.76
CA ASP A 69 4.36 -2.63 -6.01
C ASP A 69 3.67 -3.23 -4.78
N TYR A 70 2.96 -4.35 -5.00
CA TYR A 70 2.25 -5.05 -3.94
C TYR A 70 3.12 -5.39 -2.72
N HIS A 71 4.38 -5.76 -2.93
CA HIS A 71 5.31 -6.09 -1.86
C HIS A 71 5.74 -4.85 -1.08
N GLU A 72 6.12 -3.78 -1.78
CA GLU A 72 6.52 -2.51 -1.19
C GLU A 72 5.41 -1.88 -0.33
N PHE A 73 4.16 -1.96 -0.82
CA PHE A 73 2.98 -1.51 -0.08
C PHE A 73 2.81 -2.26 1.24
N MET A 74 2.95 -3.59 1.23
CA MET A 74 2.76 -4.43 2.42
C MET A 74 3.85 -4.24 3.47
N GLU A 75 5.08 -4.06 3.03
CA GLU A 75 6.20 -3.92 3.95
C GLU A 75 6.29 -2.51 4.56
N SER A 76 5.77 -1.49 3.87
CA SER A 76 6.03 -0.08 4.24
C SER A 76 4.77 0.75 4.49
N ILE A 77 3.76 0.67 3.62
CA ILE A 77 2.52 1.49 3.74
C ILE A 77 1.53 0.82 4.71
N TYR A 78 1.35 -0.50 4.60
CA TYR A 78 0.40 -1.24 5.42
C TYR A 78 0.65 -1.11 6.93
N PRO A 79 1.90 -1.22 7.43
CA PRO A 79 2.19 -1.00 8.84
C PRO A 79 1.85 0.43 9.25
N GLN A 80 2.15 1.44 8.42
CA GLN A 80 1.82 2.83 8.75
C GLN A 80 0.31 3.07 8.83
N LEU A 81 -0.48 2.51 7.92
CA LEU A 81 -1.95 2.61 7.95
C LEU A 81 -2.54 1.88 9.17
N SER A 82 -2.07 0.66 9.44
CA SER A 82 -2.54 -0.12 10.59
C SER A 82 -2.13 0.49 11.93
N THR A 83 -1.00 1.20 11.99
CA THR A 83 -0.52 1.85 13.23
C THR A 83 -1.28 3.13 13.56
N MET A 84 -2.08 3.65 12.62
CA MET A 84 -2.89 4.87 12.78
C MET A 84 -4.35 4.61 13.22
N GLN A 85 -4.69 3.37 13.61
CA GLN A 85 -6.01 3.03 14.19
C GLN A 85 -6.12 3.38 15.67
#